data_AF-A0A517Y7K1-F1
#
_entry.id   AF-A0A517Y7K1-F1
#
_cell.length_a   1.000
_cell.length_b   1.000
_cell.length_c   1.000
_cell.angle_alpha   90.00
_cell.angle_beta   90.00
_cell.angle_gamma   90.00
#
_symmetry.space_group_name_H-M   'P 1'
#
loop_
_entity.id
_entity.type
_entity.pdbx_description
1 polymer ?
#
loop_
_entity_poly.entity_id
_entity_poly.type
_entity_poly.pdbx_seq_one_letter_code
_entity_poly.pdbx_strand_id
1 'polypeptide(L)'
;MRTSLQTAEGSVQPGSRVKRLLQLLWILQGNQGWHCSRLAEHFQVSRRTIFRDIQILRDSGIPIHSSGSSIGYQLSNNSLFRCPELEAIELFALKVMHTSPELAKVQVLHRAAEVAVAKLMNAVSGRVRSRVELMNERLKDIVESGAGISSDLRKLDSFLESCLGVATNQR
;
A
#
# COMPACT_ATOMS: atom_id res chain seq x y z
N MET A 1 -31.63 12.76 33.01
CA MET A 1 -30.29 13.33 32.77
C MET A 1 -29.87 13.00 31.34
N ARG A 2 -30.23 13.85 30.37
CA ARG A 2 -29.75 13.78 28.99
C ARG A 2 -28.66 14.83 28.84
N THR A 3 -27.42 14.42 28.63
CA THR A 3 -26.28 15.31 28.46
C THR A 3 -26.22 15.74 27.00
N SER A 4 -26.56 16.99 26.75
CA SER A 4 -26.49 17.65 25.44
C SER A 4 -25.04 17.79 24.99
N LEU A 5 -24.65 17.14 23.90
CA LEU A 5 -23.42 17.46 23.18
C LEU A 5 -23.69 18.71 22.34
N GLN A 6 -23.19 19.82 22.83
CA GLN A 6 -23.19 21.11 22.17
C GLN A 6 -22.09 21.07 21.10
N THR A 7 -22.48 20.88 19.84
CA THR A 7 -21.59 21.00 18.68
C THR A 7 -21.19 22.47 18.55
N ALA A 8 -19.90 22.76 18.70
CA ALA A 8 -19.33 24.07 18.47
C ALA A 8 -19.39 24.40 16.96
N GLU A 9 -20.39 25.16 16.56
CA GLU A 9 -20.43 25.84 15.26
C GLU A 9 -19.40 26.99 15.26
N GLY A 10 -18.16 26.66 14.91
CA GLY A 10 -17.14 27.65 14.57
C GLY A 10 -17.33 28.09 13.12
N SER A 11 -17.66 29.37 12.92
CA SER A 11 -17.72 30.00 11.60
C SER A 11 -16.35 29.94 10.90
N VAL A 12 -16.26 29.13 9.84
CA VAL A 12 -15.02 28.93 9.06
C VAL A 12 -14.80 30.15 8.16
N GLN A 13 -14.01 31.12 8.62
CA GLN A 13 -13.43 32.16 7.76
C GLN A 13 -12.59 31.48 6.65
N PRO A 14 -12.61 31.95 5.38
CA PRO A 14 -11.77 31.40 4.33
C PRO A 14 -10.29 31.62 4.68
N GLY A 15 -9.68 30.61 5.28
CA GLY A 15 -8.28 30.62 5.67
C GLY A 15 -7.35 30.84 4.48
N SER A 16 -6.12 31.28 4.76
CA SER A 16 -5.06 31.35 3.75
C SER A 16 -4.98 30.04 2.96
N ARG A 17 -4.60 30.12 1.67
CA ARG A 17 -4.51 28.94 0.79
C ARG A 17 -3.70 27.80 1.42
N VAL A 18 -2.61 28.13 2.13
CA VAL A 18 -1.78 27.17 2.86
C VAL A 18 -2.57 26.47 3.97
N LYS A 19 -3.31 27.23 4.79
CA LYS A 19 -4.17 26.66 5.84
C LYS A 19 -5.20 25.71 5.23
N ARG A 20 -5.83 26.10 4.12
CA ARG A 20 -6.81 25.25 3.42
C ARG A 20 -6.19 23.99 2.84
N LEU A 21 -5.00 24.06 2.24
CA LEU A 21 -4.29 22.87 1.73
C LEU A 21 -3.94 21.88 2.84
N LEU A 22 -3.45 22.36 3.98
CA LEU A 22 -3.13 21.52 5.14
C LEU A 22 -4.40 20.88 5.74
N GLN A 23 -5.47 21.65 5.88
CA GLN A 23 -6.76 21.13 6.35
C GLN A 23 -7.37 20.14 5.35
N LEU A 24 -7.28 20.40 4.05
CA LEU A 24 -7.74 19.50 2.99
C LEU A 24 -6.97 18.17 3.08
N LEU A 25 -5.65 18.21 3.27
CA LEU A 25 -4.85 17.01 3.48
C LEU A 25 -5.32 16.21 4.70
N TRP A 26 -5.55 16.88 5.83
CA TRP A 26 -6.02 16.23 7.06
C TRP A 26 -7.40 15.58 6.90
N ILE A 27 -8.33 16.26 6.24
CA ILE A 27 -9.68 15.72 5.96
C ILE A 27 -9.61 14.50 5.03
N LEU A 28 -8.75 14.55 4.00
CA LEU A 28 -8.56 13.47 3.03
C LEU A 28 -7.81 12.25 3.60
N GLN A 29 -7.12 12.38 4.75
CA GLN A 29 -6.51 11.27 5.48
C GLN A 29 -7.53 10.37 6.20
N GLY A 30 -8.77 10.83 6.38
CA GLY A 30 -9.83 9.99 6.92
C GLY A 30 -10.22 8.87 5.95
N ASN A 31 -10.54 7.68 6.47
CA ASN A 31 -10.97 6.51 5.68
C ASN A 31 -12.33 6.67 4.97
N GLN A 32 -12.89 7.89 4.92
CA GLN A 32 -14.15 8.19 4.24
C GLN A 32 -13.87 9.12 3.06
N GLY A 33 -14.32 8.76 1.87
CA GLY A 33 -14.16 9.60 0.70
C GLY A 33 -15.03 10.87 0.76
N TRP A 34 -14.50 11.97 0.22
CA TRP A 34 -15.10 13.30 0.29
C TRP A 34 -15.53 13.82 -1.08
N HIS A 35 -16.82 14.09 -1.25
CA HIS A 35 -17.30 14.76 -2.47
C HIS A 35 -16.80 16.21 -2.54
N CYS A 36 -16.45 16.65 -3.76
CA CYS A 36 -15.98 18.01 -4.01
C CYS A 36 -16.99 19.10 -3.59
N SER A 37 -18.29 18.83 -3.70
CA SER A 37 -19.35 19.73 -3.22
C SER A 37 -19.28 19.94 -1.71
N ARG A 38 -19.16 18.86 -0.93
CA ARG A 38 -19.03 18.93 0.54
C ARG A 38 -17.74 19.64 0.97
N LEU A 39 -16.64 19.39 0.27
CA LEU A 39 -15.38 20.11 0.53
C LEU A 39 -15.51 21.61 0.24
N ALA A 40 -16.19 21.97 -0.86
CA ALA A 40 -16.45 23.36 -1.23
C ALA A 40 -17.30 24.07 -0.17
N GLU A 41 -18.37 23.43 0.32
CA GLU A 41 -19.20 23.93 1.42
C GLU A 41 -18.41 24.07 2.72
N HIS A 42 -17.67 23.02 3.11
CA HIS A 42 -16.87 23.00 4.34
C HIS A 42 -15.83 24.13 4.39
N PHE A 43 -15.14 24.37 3.28
CA PHE A 43 -14.11 25.40 3.18
C PHE A 43 -14.65 26.77 2.74
N GLN A 44 -15.95 26.88 2.47
CA GLN A 44 -16.61 28.08 1.95
C GLN A 44 -15.94 28.65 0.69
N VAL A 45 -15.60 27.76 -0.25
CA VAL A 45 -14.97 28.10 -1.54
C VAL A 45 -15.70 27.45 -2.71
N SER A 46 -15.41 27.87 -3.93
CA SER A 46 -15.95 27.21 -5.12
C SER A 46 -15.38 25.79 -5.31
N ARG A 47 -16.14 24.90 -5.98
CA ARG A 47 -15.64 23.59 -6.45
C ARG A 47 -14.38 23.72 -7.31
N ARG A 48 -14.28 24.78 -8.12
CA ARG A 48 -13.09 25.08 -8.95
C ARG A 48 -11.84 25.31 -8.09
N THR A 49 -12.00 25.96 -6.93
CA THR A 49 -10.91 26.16 -5.97
C THR A 49 -10.46 24.83 -5.37
N ILE A 50 -11.39 23.97 -4.97
CA ILE A 50 -11.08 22.63 -4.46
C ILE A 50 -10.35 21.78 -5.51
N PHE A 51 -10.81 21.76 -6.77
CA PHE A 51 -10.12 21.03 -7.83
C PHE A 51 -8.68 21.54 -8.05
N ARG A 52 -8.49 22.86 -8.02
CA ARG A 52 -7.14 23.45 -8.13
C ARG A 52 -6.26 23.07 -6.93
N ASP A 53 -6.82 23.07 -5.72
CA ASP A 53 -6.09 22.70 -4.51
C ASP A 53 -5.70 21.21 -4.51
N ILE A 54 -6.60 20.32 -4.94
CA ILE A 54 -6.31 18.89 -5.14
C ILE A 54 -5.20 18.69 -6.19
N GLN A 55 -5.24 19.45 -7.30
CA GLN A 55 -4.22 19.34 -8.34
C GLN A 55 -2.84 19.72 -7.80
N ILE A 56 -2.73 20.81 -7.04
CA ILE A 56 -1.45 21.23 -6.42
C ILE A 56 -0.89 20.14 -5.50
N LEU A 57 -1.74 19.54 -4.67
CA LEU A 57 -1.31 18.46 -3.78
C LEU A 57 -0.79 17.27 -4.60
N ARG A 58 -1.48 16.90 -5.69
CA ARG A 58 -1.02 15.84 -6.61
C ARG A 58 0.30 16.18 -7.30
N ASP A 59 0.43 17.39 -7.81
CA ASP A 59 1.66 17.88 -8.46
C ASP A 59 2.84 17.92 -7.46
N SER A 60 2.54 18.01 -6.16
CA SER A 60 3.52 17.92 -5.06
C SER A 60 3.84 16.47 -4.63
N GLY A 61 3.31 15.47 -5.35
CA GLY A 61 3.56 14.05 -5.07
C GLY A 61 2.63 13.41 -4.03
N ILE A 62 1.56 14.10 -3.59
CA ILE A 62 0.60 13.55 -2.63
C ILE A 62 -0.41 12.66 -3.38
N PRO A 63 -0.52 11.36 -3.05
CA PRO A 63 -1.32 10.41 -3.82
C PRO A 63 -2.82 10.53 -3.49
N ILE A 64 -3.50 11.51 -4.09
CA ILE A 64 -4.95 11.72 -3.94
C ILE A 64 -5.70 11.03 -5.07
N HIS A 65 -6.61 10.11 -4.75
CA HIS A 65 -7.42 9.37 -5.71
C HIS A 65 -8.86 9.87 -5.72
N SER A 66 -9.53 9.70 -6.86
CA SER A 66 -10.96 9.89 -7.01
C SER A 66 -11.58 8.51 -7.21
N SER A 67 -12.38 8.04 -6.25
CA SER A 67 -13.01 6.73 -6.31
C SER A 67 -14.41 6.86 -6.93
N GLY A 68 -14.48 7.10 -8.25
CA GLY A 68 -15.75 7.19 -8.98
C GLY A 68 -16.74 8.27 -8.49
N SER A 69 -17.94 8.27 -9.07
CA SER A 69 -19.00 9.27 -8.79
C SER A 69 -19.59 9.17 -7.38
N SER A 70 -19.45 8.03 -6.70
CA SER A 70 -20.11 7.72 -5.43
C SER A 70 -19.25 7.92 -4.19
N ILE A 71 -17.91 7.84 -4.28
CA ILE A 71 -17.04 7.84 -3.08
C ILE A 71 -16.26 9.16 -2.95
N GLY A 72 -16.03 9.91 -4.03
CA GLY A 72 -15.34 11.20 -3.96
C GLY A 72 -13.82 11.10 -3.85
N TYR A 73 -13.18 12.15 -3.32
CA TYR A 73 -11.73 12.25 -3.15
C TYR A 73 -11.29 11.66 -1.81
N GLN A 74 -10.19 10.92 -1.85
CA GLN A 74 -9.53 10.41 -0.67
C GLN A 74 -8.03 10.41 -0.91
N LEU A 75 -7.23 10.58 0.16
CA LEU A 75 -5.85 10.17 0.07
C LEU A 75 -5.87 8.67 -0.20
N SER A 76 -5.03 8.18 -1.10
CA SER A 76 -4.86 6.74 -1.21
C SER A 76 -4.50 6.25 0.17
N ASN A 77 -5.27 5.29 0.67
CA ASN A 77 -4.84 4.36 1.69
C ASN A 77 -3.73 3.48 1.11
N ASN A 78 -2.66 4.08 0.56
CA ASN A 78 -1.38 3.57 0.93
C ASN A 78 -1.36 3.81 2.43
N SER A 79 -1.68 2.74 3.18
CA SER A 79 -0.76 2.28 4.21
C SER A 79 0.57 2.97 3.94
N LEU A 80 0.86 4.05 4.68
CA LEU A 80 2.24 4.42 4.92
C LEU A 80 2.83 3.07 5.25
N PHE A 81 3.60 2.50 4.33
CA PHE A 81 4.21 1.20 4.52
C PHE A 81 4.95 1.36 5.83
N ARG A 82 4.33 0.91 6.93
CA ARG A 82 4.92 0.99 8.24
C ARG A 82 5.87 -0.16 8.16
N CYS A 83 7.10 0.16 7.74
CA CYS A 83 8.18 -0.80 7.71
C CYS A 83 8.13 -1.49 9.07
N PRO A 84 7.83 -2.80 9.11
CA PRO A 84 7.72 -3.47 10.38
C PRO A 84 9.09 -3.37 11.07
N GLU A 85 9.08 -3.27 12.39
CA GLU A 85 10.32 -3.32 13.15
C GLU A 85 10.89 -4.74 13.03
N LEU A 86 11.97 -4.86 12.26
CA LEU A 86 12.70 -6.11 12.10
C LEU A 86 13.87 -6.14 13.07
N GLU A 87 13.99 -7.24 13.81
CA GLU A 87 15.15 -7.50 14.65
C GLU A 87 16.37 -7.86 13.79
N ALA A 88 17.58 -7.65 14.32
CA ALA A 88 18.81 -7.96 13.61
C ALA A 88 18.87 -9.42 13.13
N ILE A 89 18.36 -10.36 13.94
CA ILE A 89 18.33 -11.79 13.59
C ILE A 89 17.35 -12.10 12.46
N GLU A 90 16.24 -11.39 12.38
CA GLU A 90 15.21 -11.55 11.33
C GLU A 90 15.76 -11.10 9.99
N LEU A 91 16.38 -9.91 9.94
CA LEU A 91 17.02 -9.40 8.73
C LEU A 91 18.23 -10.23 8.33
N PHE A 92 19.05 -10.65 9.30
CA PHE A 92 20.19 -11.54 9.07
C PHE A 92 19.73 -12.88 8.47
N ALA A 93 18.66 -13.47 9.00
CA ALA A 93 18.11 -14.72 8.47
C ALA A 93 17.66 -14.58 7.01
N LEU A 94 16.94 -13.50 6.65
CA LEU A 94 16.57 -13.22 5.27
C LEU A 94 17.80 -13.07 4.36
N LYS A 95 18.83 -12.34 4.82
CA LYS A 95 20.08 -12.15 4.08
C LYS A 95 20.81 -13.47 3.85
N VAL A 96 20.96 -14.29 4.88
CA VAL A 96 21.68 -15.56 4.81
C VAL A 96 20.95 -16.57 3.94
N MET A 97 19.62 -16.65 4.02
CA MET A 97 18.83 -17.50 3.12
C MET A 97 19.04 -17.14 1.66
N HIS A 98 19.24 -15.85 1.36
CA HIS A 98 19.54 -15.39 0.01
C HIS A 98 20.99 -15.67 -0.42
N THR A 99 21.98 -15.41 0.45
CA THR A 99 23.41 -15.51 0.07
C THR A 99 24.00 -16.90 0.25
N SER A 100 23.38 -17.75 1.08
CA SER A 100 23.94 -19.03 1.49
C SER A 100 22.83 -20.05 1.72
N PRO A 101 22.24 -20.61 0.65
CA PRO A 101 21.12 -21.56 0.73
C PRO A 101 21.44 -22.80 1.59
N GLU A 102 22.72 -23.20 1.64
CA GLU A 102 23.26 -24.25 2.52
C GLU A 102 22.86 -24.02 3.99
N LEU A 103 22.95 -22.75 4.44
CA LEU A 103 22.69 -22.32 5.80
C LEU A 103 21.20 -22.12 6.09
N ALA A 104 20.34 -22.12 5.05
CA ALA A 104 18.89 -22.05 5.22
C ALA A 104 18.31 -23.27 5.96
N LYS A 105 19.09 -24.37 6.06
CA LYS A 105 18.72 -25.57 6.82
C LYS A 105 18.88 -25.42 8.34
N VAL A 106 19.52 -24.34 8.81
CA VAL A 106 19.66 -24.07 10.25
C VAL A 106 18.31 -23.62 10.80
N GLN A 107 17.70 -24.44 11.66
CA GLN A 107 16.34 -24.22 12.18
C GLN A 107 16.13 -22.85 12.86
N VAL A 108 17.15 -22.30 13.51
CA VAL A 108 17.06 -20.99 14.16
C VAL A 108 16.92 -19.88 13.11
N LEU A 109 17.69 -19.96 12.01
CA LEU A 109 17.57 -19.02 10.90
C LEU A 109 16.22 -19.18 10.19
N HIS A 110 15.73 -20.41 10.03
CA HIS A 110 14.40 -20.66 9.47
C HIS A 110 13.30 -19.93 10.25
N ARG A 111 13.26 -20.13 11.57
CA ARG A 111 12.28 -19.47 12.45
C ARG A 111 12.38 -17.94 12.41
N ALA A 112 13.60 -17.39 12.44
CA ALA A 112 13.79 -15.95 12.37
C ALA A 112 13.30 -15.36 11.03
N ALA A 113 13.53 -16.06 9.91
CA ALA A 113 13.02 -15.63 8.61
C ALA A 113 11.48 -15.74 8.51
N GLU A 114 10.87 -16.77 9.09
CA GLU A 114 9.40 -16.90 9.13
C GLU A 114 8.76 -15.72 9.86
N VAL A 115 9.32 -15.30 11.00
CA VAL A 115 8.85 -14.11 11.73
C VAL A 115 9.04 -12.85 10.88
N ALA A 116 10.19 -12.71 10.22
CA ALA A 116 10.47 -11.57 9.34
C ALA A 116 9.45 -11.48 8.19
N VAL A 117 9.18 -12.59 7.50
CA VAL A 117 8.21 -12.66 6.41
C VAL A 117 6.80 -12.36 6.92
N ALA A 118 6.40 -12.90 8.07
CA ALA A 118 5.09 -12.62 8.66
C ALA A 118 4.92 -11.12 8.98
N LYS A 119 5.93 -10.49 9.57
CA LYS A 119 5.97 -9.04 9.82
C LYS A 119 5.81 -8.23 8.53
N LEU A 120 6.53 -8.60 7.47
CA LEU A 120 6.42 -7.94 6.16
C LEU A 120 5.04 -8.15 5.52
N MET A 121 4.49 -9.36 5.55
CA MET A 121 3.18 -9.68 5.00
C MET A 121 2.04 -8.98 5.73
N ASN A 122 2.21 -8.66 7.01
CA ASN A 122 1.26 -7.86 7.78
C ASN A 122 1.33 -6.36 7.44
N ALA A 123 2.49 -5.85 7.00
CA ALA A 123 2.67 -4.45 6.64
C ALA A 123 2.18 -4.10 5.22
N VAL A 124 2.14 -5.07 4.30
CA VAL A 124 1.69 -4.84 2.92
C VAL A 124 0.18 -4.66 2.80
N SER A 125 -0.26 -4.00 1.72
CA SER A 125 -1.68 -3.85 1.42
C SER A 125 -2.34 -5.19 1.06
N GLY A 126 -3.65 -5.30 1.25
CA GLY A 126 -4.42 -6.50 0.86
C GLY A 126 -4.22 -6.90 -0.60
N ARG A 127 -4.08 -5.91 -1.51
CA ARG A 127 -3.78 -6.17 -2.93
C ARG A 127 -2.44 -6.88 -3.12
N VAL A 128 -1.38 -6.43 -2.44
CA VAL A 128 -0.06 -7.06 -2.56
C VAL A 128 -0.08 -8.45 -1.92
N ARG A 129 -0.73 -8.59 -0.76
CA ARG A 129 -0.91 -9.89 -0.09
C ARG A 129 -1.59 -10.91 -1.00
N SER A 130 -2.75 -10.59 -1.57
CA SER A 130 -3.47 -11.48 -2.49
C SER A 130 -2.64 -11.84 -3.73
N ARG A 131 -1.83 -10.90 -4.23
CA ARG A 131 -0.95 -11.17 -5.37
C ARG A 131 0.16 -12.17 -5.01
N VAL A 132 0.77 -12.03 -3.83
CA VAL A 132 1.80 -12.98 -3.34
C VAL A 132 1.19 -14.35 -3.07
N GLU A 133 -0.01 -14.42 -2.51
CA GLU A 133 -0.73 -15.69 -2.28
C GLU A 133 -1.02 -16.43 -3.59
N LEU A 134 -1.54 -15.73 -4.60
CA LEU A 134 -1.75 -16.30 -5.94
C LEU A 134 -0.45 -16.77 -6.59
N MET A 135 0.67 -16.06 -6.35
CA MET A 135 1.98 -16.49 -6.82
C MET A 135 2.44 -17.79 -6.14
N ASN A 136 2.19 -17.93 -4.84
CA ASN A 136 2.52 -19.14 -4.09
C ASN A 136 1.68 -20.34 -4.51
N GLU A 137 0.39 -20.15 -4.78
CA GLU A 137 -0.49 -21.21 -5.31
C GLU A 137 0.03 -21.75 -6.65
N ARG A 138 0.31 -20.85 -7.59
CA ARG A 138 0.88 -21.24 -8.90
C ARG A 138 2.23 -21.94 -8.78
N LEU A 139 3.07 -21.50 -7.85
CA LEU A 139 4.37 -22.14 -7.63
C LEU A 139 4.20 -23.58 -7.12
N LYS A 140 3.24 -23.84 -6.22
CA LYS A 140 2.92 -25.19 -5.76
C LYS A 140 2.44 -26.07 -6.91
N ASP A 141 1.52 -25.57 -7.74
CA ASP A 141 1.01 -26.31 -8.91
C ASP A 141 2.15 -26.73 -9.86
N ILE A 142 3.11 -25.84 -10.13
CA ILE A 142 4.27 -26.15 -10.99
C ILE A 142 5.15 -27.23 -10.37
N VAL A 143 5.40 -27.17 -9.06
CA VAL A 143 6.25 -28.13 -8.35
C VAL A 143 5.57 -29.50 -8.25
N GLU A 144 4.26 -29.55 -8.01
CA GLU A 144 3.49 -30.79 -7.87
C GLU A 144 3.20 -31.49 -9.22
N SER A 145 3.20 -30.74 -10.33
CA SER A 145 2.93 -31.27 -11.67
C SER A 145 4.03 -32.19 -12.25
N GLY A 146 5.22 -32.26 -11.62
CA GLY A 146 6.20 -33.34 -11.80
C GLY A 146 6.66 -33.64 -13.24
N ALA A 147 6.59 -32.69 -14.17
CA ALA A 147 6.97 -32.91 -15.56
C ALA A 147 8.45 -32.58 -15.75
N GLY A 148 9.34 -33.40 -15.17
CA GLY A 148 10.79 -33.34 -15.36
C GLY A 148 11.45 -32.08 -14.81
N ILE A 149 12.41 -32.27 -13.89
CA ILE A 149 13.14 -31.22 -13.17
C ILE A 149 13.64 -30.08 -14.10
N SER A 150 13.97 -30.36 -15.36
CA SER A 150 14.40 -29.33 -16.33
C SER A 150 13.26 -28.53 -17.01
N SER A 151 12.08 -29.12 -17.27
CA SER A 151 10.94 -28.40 -17.85
C SER A 151 10.19 -27.58 -16.81
N ASP A 152 10.19 -28.04 -15.56
CA ASP A 152 9.55 -27.34 -14.44
C ASP A 152 10.34 -26.08 -14.03
N LEU A 153 11.68 -26.12 -14.07
CA LEU A 153 12.52 -24.94 -13.81
C LEU A 153 12.32 -23.83 -14.87
N ARG A 154 12.17 -24.17 -16.15
CA ARG A 154 11.90 -23.16 -17.21
C ARG A 154 10.51 -22.52 -17.07
N LYS A 155 9.50 -23.32 -16.71
CA LYS A 155 8.15 -22.80 -16.43
C LYS A 155 8.16 -21.89 -15.22
N LEU A 156 8.91 -22.26 -14.18
CA LEU A 156 9.06 -21.47 -12.97
C LEU A 156 9.79 -20.14 -13.25
N ASP A 157 10.90 -20.16 -14.00
CA ASP A 157 11.62 -18.94 -14.40
C ASP A 157 10.72 -18.00 -15.21
N SER A 158 10.05 -18.51 -16.24
CA SER A 158 9.13 -17.71 -17.07
C SER A 158 8.00 -17.08 -16.24
N PHE A 159 7.47 -17.82 -15.26
CA PHE A 159 6.47 -17.31 -14.34
C PHE A 159 7.03 -16.21 -13.42
N LEU A 160 8.21 -16.42 -12.83
CA LEU A 160 8.84 -15.45 -11.94
C LEU A 160 9.28 -14.18 -12.68
N GLU A 161 9.79 -14.28 -13.91
CA GLU A 161 10.11 -13.12 -14.77
C GLU A 161 8.85 -12.28 -15.06
N SER A 162 7.73 -12.94 -15.37
CA SER A 162 6.43 -12.28 -15.56
C SER A 162 5.98 -11.52 -14.30
N CYS A 163 6.25 -12.07 -13.12
CA CYS A 163 5.94 -11.42 -11.85
C CYS A 163 6.84 -10.21 -11.53
N LEU A 164 8.11 -10.25 -11.95
CA LEU A 164 9.07 -9.16 -11.76
C LEU A 164 8.81 -7.94 -12.66
N GLY A 165 7.94 -8.08 -13.68
CA GLY A 165 7.69 -7.02 -14.66
C GLY A 165 8.90 -6.70 -15.53
N VAL A 166 9.90 -7.59 -15.54
CA VAL A 166 11.05 -7.49 -16.45
C VAL A 166 10.55 -8.04 -17.78
N ALA A 167 10.14 -7.15 -18.68
CA ALA A 167 10.08 -7.50 -20.10
C ALA A 167 11.50 -7.88 -20.51
N THR A 168 11.80 -9.18 -20.54
CA THR A 168 13.02 -9.71 -21.17
C THR A 168 12.91 -9.43 -22.65
N ASN A 169 13.31 -8.22 -23.04
CA ASN A 169 13.53 -7.84 -24.43
C ASN A 169 14.84 -8.48 -24.86
N GLN A 170 14.82 -9.78 -25.15
CA GLN A 170 15.84 -10.42 -25.96
C GLN A 170 15.47 -10.27 -27.43
N ARG A 171 16.14 -9.33 -28.10
CA ARG A 171 16.56 -9.43 -29.50
C ARG A 171 17.77 -8.56 -29.74
#